data_AF-A0A6I3AFF0-F1
#
_entry.id   AF-A0A6I3AFF0-F1
#
_cell.length_a   1.000
_cell.length_b   1.000
_cell.length_c   1.000
_cell.angle_alpha   90.00
_cell.angle_beta   90.00
_cell.angle_gamma   90.00
#
_symmetry.space_group_name_H-M   'P 1'
#
loop_
_entity.id
_entity.type
_entity.pdbx_description
1 polymer ?
#
loop_
_entity_poly.entity_id
_entity_poly.type
_entity_poly.pdbx_seq_one_letter_code
_entity_poly.pdbx_strand_id
1 'polypeptide(L)'
;MPLPRQPPAMQPPPPRPSSRVPPRHPPRMPPRGRRRSLPPGCRTTTTCSTSASTPAAPWPSVSPPSPVGSCSCCCCSCGAAATSRHRTRSVMLPDDRAMVRQLLGREPLAGFEVVVRDESGWPVVIRNEALLPDGRPMPTRFWLVGKQQSVAVGRLESEGGVRRAESEVDADELAATHRRYAAERDASIPMGHEGPRPSGGVGGTRLGVKCLHTHYAYFLAGGDDPVGRWVQSHLDAAEVAP
;
A
#
# COMPACT_ATOMS: atom_id res chain seq x y z
N MET A 1 62.93 2.49 -30.48
CA MET A 1 61.50 2.24 -30.15
C MET A 1 60.78 3.58 -30.13
N PRO A 2 59.91 3.89 -31.09
CA PRO A 2 59.18 5.17 -31.08
C PRO A 2 58.06 5.13 -30.03
N LEU A 3 57.91 6.23 -29.28
CA LEU A 3 56.85 6.39 -28.28
C LEU A 3 55.46 6.44 -28.94
N PRO A 4 54.41 5.86 -28.31
CA PRO A 4 53.07 5.89 -28.85
C PRO A 4 52.50 7.32 -28.81
N ARG A 5 51.91 7.75 -29.92
CA ARG A 5 51.23 9.06 -30.02
C ARG A 5 49.95 9.03 -29.18
N GLN A 6 49.77 10.05 -28.34
CA GLN A 6 48.53 10.23 -27.58
C GLN A 6 47.35 10.55 -28.51
N PRO A 7 46.16 10.00 -28.25
CA PRO A 7 44.95 10.35 -28.99
C PRO A 7 44.48 11.78 -28.64
N PRO A 8 43.81 12.47 -29.58
CA PRO A 8 43.35 13.84 -29.36
C PRO A 8 42.22 13.90 -28.33
N ALA A 9 42.22 14.97 -27.53
CA ALA A 9 41.20 15.22 -26.51
C ALA A 9 39.81 15.45 -27.16
N MET A 10 38.82 14.68 -26.71
CA MET A 10 37.41 14.91 -27.08
C MET A 10 36.91 16.22 -26.48
N GLN A 11 36.38 17.10 -27.34
CA GLN A 11 35.77 18.34 -26.89
C GLN A 11 34.40 18.07 -26.23
N PRO A 12 34.03 18.82 -25.16
CA PRO A 12 32.74 18.67 -24.53
C PRO A 12 31.60 19.14 -25.47
N PRO A 13 30.40 18.54 -25.34
CA PRO A 13 29.26 18.90 -26.18
C PRO A 13 28.75 20.32 -25.87
N PRO A 14 28.14 21.01 -26.85
CA PRO A 14 27.61 22.36 -26.65
C PRO A 14 26.44 22.38 -25.66
N PRO A 15 26.22 23.51 -24.95
CA PRO A 15 25.13 23.65 -24.00
C PRO A 15 23.76 23.60 -24.72
N ARG A 16 22.77 22.99 -24.06
CA ARG A 16 21.39 22.92 -24.58
C ARG A 16 20.71 24.30 -24.54
N PRO A 17 19.88 24.65 -25.53
CA PRO A 17 19.13 25.90 -25.51
C PRO A 17 18.09 25.88 -24.38
N SER A 18 18.04 26.98 -23.62
CA SER A 18 17.06 27.22 -22.56
C SER A 18 15.65 27.24 -23.13
N SER A 19 14.81 26.26 -22.76
CA SER A 19 13.38 26.28 -23.06
C SER A 19 12.72 27.45 -22.32
N ARG A 20 12.28 28.48 -23.05
CA ARG A 20 11.40 29.51 -22.48
C ARG A 20 10.07 28.88 -22.10
N VAL A 21 9.75 28.92 -20.81
CA VAL A 21 8.43 28.56 -20.28
C VAL A 21 7.43 29.64 -20.74
N PRO A 22 6.33 29.29 -21.44
CA PRO A 22 5.31 30.27 -21.79
C PRO A 22 4.58 30.79 -20.53
N PRO A 23 4.09 32.04 -20.53
CA PRO A 23 3.38 32.60 -19.38
C PRO A 23 2.10 31.80 -19.09
N ARG A 24 1.89 31.47 -17.80
CA ARG A 24 0.68 30.79 -17.34
C ARG A 24 -0.51 31.73 -17.46
N HIS A 25 -1.53 31.34 -18.22
CA HIS A 25 -2.83 32.01 -18.20
C HIS A 25 -3.52 31.83 -16.85
N PRO A 26 -4.18 32.86 -16.31
CA PRO A 26 -4.99 32.73 -15.10
C PRO A 26 -6.19 31.80 -15.34
N PRO A 27 -6.64 31.03 -14.34
CA PRO A 27 -7.81 30.17 -14.47
C PRO A 27 -9.08 30.99 -14.70
N ARG A 28 -9.92 30.55 -15.65
CA ARG A 28 -11.28 31.07 -15.84
C ARG A 28 -12.13 30.73 -14.62
N MET A 29 -12.73 31.75 -14.00
CA MET A 29 -13.70 31.55 -12.92
C MET A 29 -14.96 30.85 -13.43
N PRO A 30 -15.51 29.87 -12.69
CA PRO A 30 -16.80 29.28 -13.00
C PRO A 30 -17.95 30.27 -12.72
N PRO A 31 -19.06 30.20 -13.47
CA PRO A 31 -20.23 31.03 -13.22
C PRO A 31 -20.87 30.68 -11.86
N ARG A 32 -21.26 31.72 -11.11
CA ARG A 32 -21.92 31.60 -9.80
C ARG A 32 -23.26 30.87 -9.94
N GLY A 33 -23.30 29.62 -9.49
CA GLY A 33 -24.52 28.83 -9.37
C GLY A 33 -25.49 29.43 -8.34
N ARG A 34 -26.75 29.62 -8.76
CA ARG A 34 -27.85 30.09 -7.91
C ARG A 34 -28.12 29.07 -6.79
N ARG A 35 -28.20 29.56 -5.55
CA ARG A 35 -28.64 28.80 -4.37
C ARG A 35 -30.03 28.21 -4.64
N ARG A 36 -30.16 26.89 -4.57
CA ARG A 36 -31.46 26.22 -4.42
C ARG A 36 -31.76 26.10 -2.93
N SER A 37 -32.91 26.64 -2.55
CA SER A 37 -33.51 26.64 -1.22
C SER A 37 -33.98 25.23 -0.83
N LEU A 38 -33.67 24.83 0.41
CA LEU A 38 -34.19 23.62 1.06
C LEU A 38 -35.64 23.84 1.55
N PRO A 39 -36.51 22.83 1.49
CA PRO A 39 -37.84 22.88 2.10
C PRO A 39 -37.78 22.61 3.63
N PRO A 40 -38.78 23.08 4.41
CA PRO A 40 -38.72 23.09 5.86
C PRO A 40 -39.37 21.87 6.52
N GLY A 41 -38.86 21.51 7.70
CA GLY A 41 -39.67 21.02 8.81
C GLY A 41 -39.63 19.52 9.12
N CYS A 42 -38.97 19.16 10.22
CA CYS A 42 -39.64 18.41 11.28
C CYS A 42 -38.93 18.72 12.62
N ARG A 43 -39.65 19.36 13.53
CA ARG A 43 -39.24 19.64 14.90
C ARG A 43 -39.84 18.57 15.79
N THR A 44 -39.03 17.86 16.56
CA THR A 44 -39.44 17.38 17.88
C THR A 44 -38.27 17.57 18.84
N THR A 45 -38.53 18.45 19.79
CA THR A 45 -37.76 18.73 20.98
C THR A 45 -37.86 17.58 21.98
N THR A 46 -36.75 17.14 22.55
CA THR A 46 -36.70 16.74 23.96
C THR A 46 -35.34 17.13 24.51
N THR A 47 -35.35 18.24 25.24
CA THR A 47 -34.30 18.73 26.12
C THR A 47 -34.30 17.92 27.41
N CYS A 48 -33.14 17.52 27.89
CA CYS A 48 -32.85 17.38 29.31
C CYS A 48 -31.37 17.72 29.54
N SER A 49 -31.13 18.98 29.89
CA SER A 49 -29.99 19.44 30.69
C SER A 49 -30.07 18.74 32.06
N THR A 50 -29.01 18.43 32.81
CA THR A 50 -28.04 19.37 33.40
C THR A 50 -27.00 18.57 34.21
N SER A 51 -25.73 19.04 34.21
CA SER A 51 -24.74 19.04 35.34
C SER A 51 -24.27 17.69 35.93
N ALA A 52 -23.08 17.50 36.50
CA ALA A 52 -22.00 18.37 36.96
C ALA A 52 -20.65 17.63 36.91
N SER A 53 -19.60 18.41 37.11
CA SER A 53 -18.16 18.13 37.17
C SER A 53 -17.68 17.06 38.18
N THR A 54 -16.48 16.55 37.88
CA THR A 54 -15.56 15.63 38.59
C THR A 54 -15.30 15.98 40.07
N PRO A 55 -14.84 15.04 40.93
CA PRO A 55 -13.39 14.76 41.06
C PRO A 55 -13.01 13.27 41.30
N ALA A 56 -11.69 13.06 41.41
CA ALA A 56 -10.90 11.82 41.29
C ALA A 56 -10.92 10.80 42.46
N ALA A 57 -10.59 9.53 42.11
CA ALA A 57 -9.90 8.45 42.87
C ALA A 57 -10.54 7.97 44.21
N PRO A 58 -10.26 6.75 44.76
CA PRO A 58 -9.10 5.86 44.55
C PRO A 58 -9.44 4.35 44.35
N TRP A 59 -8.40 3.54 44.12
CA TRP A 59 -8.44 2.09 43.97
C TRP A 59 -8.89 1.37 45.27
N PRO A 60 -9.42 0.14 45.15
CA PRO A 60 -8.95 -0.97 46.00
C PRO A 60 -8.70 -2.24 45.14
N SER A 61 -7.50 -2.86 45.20
CA SER A 61 -7.04 -3.88 46.16
C SER A 61 -7.65 -5.29 45.99
N VAL A 62 -6.89 -6.15 45.30
CA VAL A 62 -6.53 -7.56 45.57
C VAL A 62 -7.38 -8.35 46.60
N SER A 63 -7.97 -9.48 46.18
CA SER A 63 -7.59 -10.87 46.58
C SER A 63 -8.57 -11.97 46.09
N PRO A 64 -8.10 -13.22 45.84
CA PRO A 64 -8.87 -14.38 45.35
C PRO A 64 -9.38 -15.30 46.50
N PRO A 65 -10.17 -16.36 46.21
CA PRO A 65 -9.61 -17.74 46.12
C PRO A 65 -10.41 -18.62 45.09
N SER A 66 -10.15 -19.89 44.74
CA SER A 66 -9.65 -21.09 45.45
C SER A 66 -9.40 -22.25 44.42
N PRO A 67 -8.87 -23.42 44.83
CA PRO A 67 -7.97 -24.28 44.03
C PRO A 67 -8.67 -25.44 43.30
N VAL A 68 -8.04 -25.91 42.22
CA VAL A 68 -8.24 -27.28 41.69
C VAL A 68 -6.97 -28.09 41.94
N GLY A 69 -7.17 -29.24 42.58
CA GLY A 69 -6.14 -30.10 43.13
C GLY A 69 -5.23 -30.72 42.08
N SER A 70 -3.94 -30.73 42.39
CA SER A 70 -2.93 -31.56 41.77
C SER A 70 -2.55 -32.65 42.77
N CYS A 71 -2.93 -33.89 42.45
CA CYS A 71 -2.46 -35.06 43.16
C CYS A 71 -1.19 -35.55 42.44
N SER A 72 -0.06 -35.39 43.11
CA SER A 72 1.24 -35.93 42.71
C SER A 72 1.34 -37.37 43.17
N CYS A 73 1.52 -38.30 42.24
CA CYS A 73 2.23 -39.55 42.49
C CYS A 73 3.14 -39.84 41.28
N CYS A 74 4.44 -39.84 41.55
CA CYS A 74 5.51 -40.31 40.68
C CYS A 74 5.31 -41.79 40.29
N CYS A 75 5.79 -42.17 39.10
CA CYS A 75 6.91 -43.11 38.88
C CYS A 75 6.82 -43.81 37.52
N CYS A 76 7.99 -43.93 36.86
CA CYS A 76 8.37 -44.91 35.82
C CYS A 76 8.06 -44.61 34.33
N SER A 77 9.03 -43.94 33.71
CA SER A 77 9.78 -44.23 32.47
C SER A 77 9.27 -45.21 31.40
N CYS A 78 9.66 -44.86 30.16
CA CYS A 78 9.87 -45.68 28.95
C CYS A 78 8.73 -45.75 27.92
N GLY A 79 9.02 -45.30 26.69
CA GLY A 79 8.32 -45.76 25.49
C GLY A 79 7.93 -44.66 24.51
N ALA A 80 8.86 -44.25 23.65
CA ALA A 80 8.55 -43.52 22.43
C ALA A 80 7.68 -44.37 21.50
N ALA A 81 6.57 -43.81 21.00
CA ALA A 81 5.92 -44.30 19.79
C ALA A 81 5.18 -43.15 19.10
N ALA A 82 5.87 -42.61 18.10
CA ALA A 82 5.35 -41.98 16.88
C ALA A 82 3.97 -41.30 16.98
N THR A 83 4.01 -39.97 17.07
CA THR A 83 2.90 -39.13 16.61
C THR A 83 2.58 -39.49 15.15
N SER A 84 1.50 -40.24 14.94
CA SER A 84 0.83 -40.31 13.64
C SER A 84 0.24 -38.92 13.38
N ARG A 85 1.06 -38.03 12.83
CA ARG A 85 0.53 -36.84 12.17
C ARG A 85 -0.05 -37.37 10.88
N HIS A 86 -1.38 -37.45 10.82
CA HIS A 86 -2.10 -37.52 9.57
C HIS A 86 -1.45 -36.51 8.62
N ARG A 87 -0.74 -37.03 7.61
CA ARG A 87 -0.16 -36.23 6.55
C ARG A 87 -1.35 -35.74 5.75
N THR A 88 -1.96 -34.65 6.20
CA THR A 88 -2.90 -33.88 5.38
C THR A 88 -2.19 -33.70 4.06
N ARG A 89 -2.78 -34.25 3.01
CA ARG A 89 -2.25 -34.20 1.66
C ARG A 89 -2.07 -32.71 1.36
N SER A 90 -0.83 -32.24 1.46
CA SER A 90 -0.48 -30.86 1.15
C SER A 90 -0.92 -30.66 -0.29
N VAL A 91 -2.00 -29.92 -0.48
CA VAL A 91 -2.32 -29.35 -1.78
C VAL A 91 -1.08 -28.53 -2.10
N MET A 92 -0.27 -28.99 -3.07
CA MET A 92 0.88 -28.21 -3.50
C MET A 92 0.32 -26.90 -4.05
N LEU A 93 0.35 -25.86 -3.23
CA LEU A 93 0.19 -24.51 -3.71
C LEU A 93 1.29 -24.33 -4.77
N PRO A 94 0.97 -23.86 -5.99
CA PRO A 94 1.96 -23.64 -7.00
C PRO A 94 3.08 -22.74 -6.47
N ASP A 95 4.30 -22.90 -6.99
CA ASP A 95 5.43 -22.04 -6.59
C ASP A 95 5.10 -20.58 -6.92
N ASP A 96 4.80 -19.80 -5.88
CA ASP A 96 4.48 -18.37 -5.98
C ASP A 96 5.55 -17.61 -6.74
N ARG A 97 6.81 -18.03 -6.60
CA ARG A 97 7.93 -17.43 -7.32
C ARG A 97 7.81 -17.65 -8.82
N ALA A 98 7.46 -18.86 -9.25
CA ALA A 98 7.22 -19.17 -10.65
C ALA A 98 5.99 -18.42 -11.20
N MET A 99 4.87 -18.37 -10.45
CA MET A 99 3.66 -17.65 -10.87
C MET A 99 3.91 -16.15 -11.02
N VAL A 100 4.56 -15.52 -10.03
CA VAL A 100 4.88 -14.10 -10.05
C VAL A 100 5.90 -13.79 -11.14
N ARG A 101 6.91 -14.64 -11.35
CA ARG A 101 7.83 -14.51 -12.49
C ARG A 101 7.08 -14.51 -13.81
N GLN A 102 6.11 -15.41 -13.99
CA GLN A 102 5.29 -15.47 -15.19
C GLN A 102 4.47 -14.19 -15.39
N LEU A 103 3.84 -13.67 -14.32
CA LEU A 103 3.04 -12.44 -14.39
C LEU A 103 3.90 -11.19 -14.65
N LEU A 104 5.09 -11.12 -14.05
CA LEU A 104 6.02 -10.00 -14.25
C LEU A 104 6.76 -10.06 -15.60
N GLY A 105 6.85 -11.23 -16.23
CA GLY A 105 7.69 -11.47 -17.41
C GLY A 105 9.20 -11.39 -17.14
N ARG A 106 9.60 -11.35 -15.87
CA ARG A 106 11.00 -11.23 -15.41
C ARG A 106 11.15 -11.79 -14.01
N GLU A 107 12.39 -11.97 -13.57
CA GLU A 107 12.66 -12.39 -12.20
C GLU A 107 12.26 -11.31 -11.17
N PRO A 108 11.59 -11.69 -10.06
CA PRO A 108 11.33 -10.78 -8.95
C PRO A 108 12.64 -10.19 -8.40
N LEU A 109 12.66 -8.87 -8.20
CA LEU A 109 13.87 -8.13 -7.80
C LEU A 109 14.22 -8.31 -6.31
N ALA A 110 13.21 -8.52 -5.48
CA ALA A 110 13.31 -8.63 -4.04
C ALA A 110 12.60 -9.89 -3.53
N GLY A 111 12.81 -10.22 -2.26
CA GLY A 111 11.89 -11.09 -1.54
C GLY A 111 10.48 -10.48 -1.54
N PHE A 112 9.46 -11.32 -1.56
CA PHE A 112 8.07 -10.87 -1.57
C PHE A 112 7.15 -11.92 -0.96
N GLU A 113 5.93 -11.48 -0.63
CA GLU A 113 4.80 -12.32 -0.26
C GLU A 113 3.62 -12.03 -1.20
N VAL A 114 2.87 -13.06 -1.57
CA VAL A 114 1.58 -12.89 -2.25
C VAL A 114 0.52 -12.58 -1.20
N VAL A 115 0.04 -11.33 -1.16
CA VAL A 115 -0.90 -10.85 -0.13
C VAL A 115 -2.35 -10.81 -0.62
N VAL A 116 -2.58 -10.86 -1.93
CA VAL A 116 -3.91 -10.97 -2.54
C VAL A 116 -3.88 -11.97 -3.68
N ARG A 117 -4.89 -12.84 -3.73
CA ARG A 117 -5.14 -13.80 -4.81
C ARG A 117 -6.54 -13.62 -5.37
N ASP A 118 -6.73 -13.99 -6.62
CA ASP A 118 -8.06 -14.14 -7.20
C ASP A 118 -8.69 -15.49 -6.81
N GLU A 119 -9.93 -15.70 -7.23
CA GLU A 119 -10.71 -16.92 -6.97
C GLU A 119 -10.07 -18.19 -7.56
N SER A 120 -9.24 -18.04 -8.59
CA SER A 120 -8.49 -19.13 -9.21
C SER A 120 -7.15 -19.40 -8.50
N GLY A 121 -6.83 -18.64 -7.46
CA GLY A 121 -5.59 -18.75 -6.68
C GLY A 121 -4.38 -18.04 -7.32
N TRP A 122 -4.57 -17.29 -8.40
CA TRP A 122 -3.47 -16.54 -9.03
C TRP A 122 -3.11 -15.28 -8.23
N PRO A 123 -1.81 -14.94 -8.12
CA PRO A 123 -1.38 -13.71 -7.46
C PRO A 123 -1.97 -12.46 -8.13
N VAL A 124 -2.56 -11.58 -7.32
CA VAL A 124 -3.06 -10.26 -7.74
C VAL A 124 -2.17 -9.16 -7.21
N VAL A 125 -1.78 -9.23 -5.93
CA VAL A 125 -0.88 -8.27 -5.29
C VAL A 125 0.25 -9.00 -4.59
N ILE A 126 1.48 -8.51 -4.83
CA ILE A 126 2.65 -8.89 -4.03
C ILE A 126 3.07 -7.74 -3.12
N ARG A 127 3.53 -8.09 -1.92
CA ARG A 127 4.19 -7.21 -0.96
C ARG A 127 5.68 -7.54 -0.97
N ASN A 128 6.47 -6.68 -1.58
CA ASN A 128 7.93 -6.79 -1.64
C ASN A 128 8.57 -6.35 -0.33
N GLU A 129 9.76 -6.87 -0.08
CA GLU A 129 10.68 -6.30 0.90
C GLU A 129 11.00 -4.83 0.57
N ALA A 130 11.25 -4.03 1.61
CA ALA A 130 11.57 -2.60 1.44
C ALA A 130 12.96 -2.38 0.82
N LEU A 131 13.83 -3.40 0.88
CA LEU A 131 15.19 -3.39 0.37
C LEU A 131 15.43 -4.58 -0.57
N LEU A 132 16.23 -4.34 -1.60
CA LEU A 132 16.76 -5.38 -2.48
C LEU A 132 17.85 -6.20 -1.75
N PRO A 133 18.24 -7.39 -2.26
CA PRO A 133 19.30 -8.20 -1.67
C PRO A 133 20.66 -7.49 -1.57
N ASP A 134 20.91 -6.51 -2.43
CA ASP A 134 22.12 -5.67 -2.43
C ASP A 134 22.02 -4.42 -1.52
N GLY A 135 20.94 -4.32 -0.73
CA GLY A 135 20.69 -3.21 0.19
C GLY A 135 20.14 -1.94 -0.44
N ARG A 136 19.95 -1.89 -1.76
CA ARG A 136 19.30 -0.74 -2.41
C ARG A 136 17.80 -0.67 -2.09
N PRO A 137 17.21 0.52 -2.03
CA PRO A 137 15.77 0.69 -1.83
C PRO A 137 14.92 0.05 -2.94
N MET A 138 13.88 -0.70 -2.54
CA MET A 138 12.83 -1.13 -3.46
C MET A 138 11.97 0.09 -3.87
N PRO A 139 11.66 0.29 -5.16
CA PRO A 139 10.93 1.48 -5.62
C PRO A 139 9.51 1.63 -5.05
N THR A 140 8.84 0.52 -4.74
CA THR A 140 7.52 0.50 -4.09
C THR A 140 7.27 -0.89 -3.48
N ARG A 141 6.59 -0.92 -2.33
CA ARG A 141 6.35 -2.13 -1.55
C ARG A 141 5.28 -3.03 -2.17
N PHE A 142 4.14 -2.46 -2.55
CA PHE A 142 3.01 -3.20 -3.11
C PHE A 142 2.96 -3.06 -4.64
N TRP A 143 2.87 -4.20 -5.33
CA TRP A 143 2.78 -4.27 -6.80
C TRP A 143 1.51 -5.01 -7.21
N LEU A 144 0.77 -4.44 -8.15
CA LEU A 144 -0.31 -5.12 -8.84
C LEU A 144 0.33 -6.01 -9.91
N VAL A 145 0.17 -7.32 -9.77
CA VAL A 145 0.72 -8.33 -10.71
C VAL A 145 -0.37 -9.11 -11.42
N GLY A 146 -1.60 -9.09 -10.90
CA GLY A 146 -2.74 -9.71 -11.55
C GLY A 146 -2.96 -9.15 -12.95
N LYS A 147 -3.07 -10.02 -13.95
CA LYS A 147 -3.12 -9.64 -15.37
C LYS A 147 -4.35 -8.79 -15.69
N GLN A 148 -5.52 -9.24 -15.25
CA GLN A 148 -6.79 -8.55 -15.52
C GLN A 148 -6.82 -7.17 -14.86
N GLN A 149 -6.42 -7.10 -13.59
CA GLN A 149 -6.39 -5.88 -12.80
C GLN A 149 -5.39 -4.87 -13.39
N SER A 150 -4.19 -5.34 -13.76
CA SER A 150 -3.18 -4.47 -14.40
C SER A 150 -3.67 -3.91 -15.74
N VAL A 151 -4.35 -4.71 -16.56
CA VAL A 151 -4.91 -4.23 -17.83
C VAL A 151 -6.03 -3.21 -17.60
N ALA A 152 -6.96 -3.50 -16.68
CA ALA A 152 -8.08 -2.62 -16.38
C ALA A 152 -7.60 -1.26 -15.82
N VAL A 153 -6.66 -1.29 -14.87
CA VAL A 153 -6.04 -0.07 -14.32
C VAL A 153 -5.24 0.67 -15.39
N GLY A 154 -4.48 -0.02 -16.23
CA GLY A 154 -3.74 0.59 -17.35
C GLY A 154 -4.65 1.29 -18.36
N ARG A 155 -5.83 0.73 -18.64
CA ARG A 155 -6.86 1.39 -19.46
C ARG A 155 -7.38 2.66 -18.78
N LEU A 156 -7.77 2.58 -17.51
CA LEU A 156 -8.24 3.73 -16.73
C LEU A 156 -7.18 4.85 -16.67
N GLU A 157 -5.90 4.50 -16.50
CA GLU A 157 -4.79 5.46 -16.57
C GLU A 157 -4.69 6.13 -17.94
N SER A 158 -4.80 5.34 -19.02
CA SER A 158 -4.74 5.82 -20.40
C SER A 158 -5.88 6.79 -20.75
N GLU A 159 -7.03 6.62 -20.11
CA GLU A 159 -8.19 7.53 -20.20
C GLU A 159 -8.04 8.78 -19.31
N GLY A 160 -6.87 8.98 -18.69
CA GLY A 160 -6.56 10.14 -17.85
C GLY A 160 -6.88 9.95 -16.37
N GLY A 161 -7.09 8.71 -15.91
CA GLY A 161 -7.51 8.38 -14.55
C GLY A 161 -6.63 8.96 -13.45
N VAL A 162 -5.31 9.08 -13.65
CA VAL A 162 -4.40 9.70 -12.66
C VAL A 162 -4.81 11.15 -12.38
N ARG A 163 -5.01 11.96 -13.43
CA ARG A 163 -5.38 13.38 -13.28
C ARG A 163 -6.76 13.52 -12.64
N ARG A 164 -7.68 12.61 -12.96
CA ARG A 164 -9.03 12.58 -12.40
C ARG A 164 -9.00 12.25 -10.92
N ALA A 165 -8.30 11.17 -10.54
CA ALA A 165 -8.10 10.80 -9.14
C ALA A 165 -7.49 11.95 -8.33
N GLU A 166 -6.45 12.61 -8.82
CA GLU A 166 -5.86 13.78 -8.14
C GLU A 166 -6.82 14.96 -7.97
N SER A 167 -7.80 15.11 -8.87
CA SER A 167 -8.79 16.18 -8.80
C SER A 167 -10.02 15.83 -7.95
N GLU A 168 -10.36 14.55 -7.84
CA GLU A 168 -11.58 14.05 -7.21
C GLU A 168 -11.32 13.53 -5.79
N VAL A 169 -10.10 13.08 -5.49
CA VAL A 169 -9.68 12.62 -4.16
C VAL A 169 -9.22 13.80 -3.30
N ASP A 170 -9.60 13.79 -2.03
CA ASP A 170 -9.17 14.80 -1.06
C ASP A 170 -7.64 14.78 -0.86
N ALA A 171 -7.03 15.96 -0.98
CA ALA A 171 -5.57 16.10 -0.95
C ALA A 171 -4.98 15.80 0.44
N ASP A 172 -5.69 16.11 1.52
CA ASP A 172 -5.23 15.85 2.89
C ASP A 172 -5.31 14.36 3.21
N GLU A 173 -6.34 13.68 2.73
CA GLU A 173 -6.49 12.22 2.82
C GLU A 173 -5.40 11.49 2.02
N LEU A 174 -5.09 11.95 0.80
CA LEU A 174 -3.99 11.41 0.01
C LEU A 174 -2.63 11.62 0.69
N ALA A 175 -2.39 12.81 1.25
CA ALA A 175 -1.17 13.10 2.01
C ALA A 175 -1.07 12.22 3.27
N ALA A 176 -2.18 11.98 3.97
CA ALA A 176 -2.23 11.06 5.09
C ALA A 176 -1.92 9.61 4.69
N THR A 177 -2.44 9.17 3.55
CA THR A 177 -2.17 7.85 2.97
C THR A 177 -0.68 7.66 2.69
N HIS A 178 -0.04 8.66 2.06
CA HIS A 178 1.41 8.62 1.84
C HIS A 178 2.22 8.53 3.13
N ARG A 179 1.81 9.24 4.20
CA ARG A 179 2.47 9.15 5.51
C ARG A 179 2.31 7.76 6.14
N ARG A 180 1.10 7.18 6.10
CA ARG A 180 0.84 5.82 6.62
C ARG A 180 1.65 4.78 5.87
N TYR A 181 1.65 4.85 4.54
CA TYR A 181 2.43 3.96 3.68
C TYR A 181 3.93 4.06 3.98
N ALA A 182 4.45 5.28 4.12
CA ALA A 182 5.86 5.49 4.44
C ALA A 182 6.21 4.89 5.82
N ALA A 183 5.37 5.11 6.83
CA ALA A 183 5.57 4.55 8.16
C ALA A 183 5.55 3.01 8.15
N GLU A 184 4.59 2.39 7.43
CA GLU A 184 4.55 0.92 7.28
C GLU A 184 5.81 0.40 6.60
N ARG A 185 6.24 1.04 5.51
CA ARG A 185 7.48 0.72 4.81
C ARG A 185 8.68 0.79 5.74
N ASP A 186 8.82 1.90 6.44
CA ASP A 186 9.99 2.18 7.26
C ASP A 186 10.08 1.23 8.45
N ALA A 187 8.93 0.79 8.98
CA ALA A 187 8.84 -0.21 10.04
C ALA A 187 9.29 -1.62 9.63
N SER A 188 9.32 -1.95 8.33
CA SER A 188 9.87 -3.26 7.87
C SER A 188 11.35 -3.24 7.58
N ILE A 189 11.99 -2.07 7.61
CA ILE A 189 13.43 -1.99 7.38
C ILE A 189 14.14 -2.39 8.68
N PRO A 190 15.13 -3.30 8.64
CA PRO A 190 15.88 -3.69 9.83
C PRO A 190 16.46 -2.48 10.59
N MET A 191 16.35 -2.49 11.93
CA MET A 191 16.77 -1.39 12.81
C MET A 191 18.24 -0.97 12.63
N GLY A 192 19.11 -1.90 12.22
CA GLY A 192 20.54 -1.66 11.96
C GLY A 192 20.90 -1.40 10.50
N HIS A 193 19.95 -1.08 9.62
CA HIS A 193 20.27 -0.81 8.21
C HIS A 193 20.99 0.54 8.05
N GLU A 194 22.26 0.47 7.64
CA GLU A 194 23.14 1.63 7.43
C GLU A 194 23.16 2.17 5.99
N GLY A 195 22.47 1.49 5.05
CA GLY A 195 22.43 1.86 3.63
C GLY A 195 21.37 2.92 3.28
N PRO A 196 21.25 3.27 1.98
CA PRO A 196 20.20 4.15 1.50
C PRO A 196 18.81 3.61 1.89
N ARG A 197 17.91 4.51 2.29
CA ARG A 197 16.52 4.15 2.65
C ARG A 197 15.55 4.58 1.55
N PRO A 198 14.51 3.78 1.27
CA PRO A 198 13.40 4.24 0.44
C PRO A 198 12.74 5.47 1.08
N SER A 199 12.19 6.34 0.24
CA SER A 199 11.52 7.57 0.67
C SER A 199 10.28 7.83 -0.19
N GLY A 200 9.48 8.80 0.22
CA GLY A 200 8.18 9.10 -0.39
C GLY A 200 7.04 8.23 0.15
N GLY A 201 5.86 8.37 -0.44
CA GLY A 201 4.67 7.59 -0.13
C GLY A 201 4.47 6.41 -1.10
N VAL A 202 3.20 6.10 -1.36
CA VAL A 202 2.77 5.08 -2.33
C VAL A 202 3.45 5.31 -3.69
N GLY A 203 4.00 4.25 -4.28
CA GLY A 203 4.71 4.34 -5.58
C GLY A 203 6.04 5.12 -5.55
N GLY A 204 6.53 5.48 -4.36
CA GLY A 204 7.76 6.27 -4.17
C GLY A 204 7.60 7.76 -4.53
N THR A 205 6.36 8.25 -4.62
CA THR A 205 6.10 9.66 -4.92
C THR A 205 6.30 10.56 -3.70
N ARG A 206 6.70 11.82 -3.92
CA ARG A 206 6.76 12.82 -2.85
C ARG A 206 5.42 13.53 -2.63
N LEU A 207 4.63 13.65 -3.70
CA LEU A 207 3.35 14.34 -3.73
C LEU A 207 2.49 13.77 -4.86
N GLY A 208 1.18 13.77 -4.67
CA GLY A 208 0.22 13.39 -5.71
C GLY A 208 0.30 11.92 -6.09
N VAL A 209 -0.28 11.57 -7.23
CA VAL A 209 -0.40 10.19 -7.70
C VAL A 209 0.55 9.96 -8.87
N LYS A 210 1.54 9.08 -8.68
CA LYS A 210 2.44 8.67 -9.76
C LYS A 210 1.74 7.74 -10.75
N CYS A 211 1.05 6.73 -10.23
CA CYS A 211 0.27 5.75 -10.99
C CYS A 211 -0.81 5.12 -10.10
N LEU A 212 -1.94 4.75 -10.70
CA LEU A 212 -3.06 4.09 -10.04
C LEU A 212 -2.71 2.66 -9.60
N HIS A 213 -1.83 1.95 -10.32
CA HIS A 213 -1.45 0.57 -10.03
C HIS A 213 -0.97 0.36 -8.58
N THR A 214 -0.11 1.26 -8.09
CA THR A 214 0.48 1.12 -6.73
C THR A 214 -0.50 1.46 -5.63
N HIS A 215 -1.38 2.44 -5.87
CA HIS A 215 -2.47 2.79 -4.95
C HIS A 215 -3.53 1.69 -4.88
N TYR A 216 -3.92 1.15 -6.04
CA TYR A 216 -4.88 0.05 -6.08
C TYR A 216 -4.32 -1.23 -5.45
N ALA A 217 -3.04 -1.55 -5.70
CA ALA A 217 -2.38 -2.67 -5.04
C ALA A 217 -2.36 -2.52 -3.51
N TYR A 218 -2.05 -1.32 -3.01
CA TYR A 218 -2.03 -1.07 -1.57
C TYR A 218 -3.43 -1.16 -0.95
N PHE A 219 -4.45 -0.61 -1.63
CA PHE A 219 -5.86 -0.75 -1.24
C PHE A 219 -6.33 -2.21 -1.18
N LEU A 220 -6.06 -3.00 -2.22
CA LEU A 220 -6.43 -4.42 -2.25
C LEU A 220 -5.73 -5.22 -1.15
N ALA A 221 -4.51 -4.80 -0.75
CA ALA A 221 -3.79 -5.40 0.37
C ALA A 221 -4.31 -4.97 1.77
N GLY A 222 -5.42 -4.21 1.82
CA GLY A 222 -6.05 -3.74 3.05
C GLY A 222 -5.60 -2.34 3.51
N GLY A 223 -4.80 -1.64 2.71
CA GLY A 223 -4.42 -0.27 2.99
C GLY A 223 -5.61 0.70 2.87
N ASP A 224 -5.72 1.65 3.80
CA ASP A 224 -6.68 2.75 3.69
C ASP A 224 -6.15 3.81 2.72
N ASP A 225 -6.42 3.58 1.43
CA ASP A 225 -5.97 4.39 0.31
C ASP A 225 -7.17 4.92 -0.50
N PRO A 226 -7.48 6.23 -0.46
CA PRO A 226 -8.62 6.80 -1.15
C PRO A 226 -8.49 6.74 -2.67
N VAL A 227 -7.27 6.74 -3.21
CA VAL A 227 -7.04 6.58 -4.67
C VAL A 227 -7.32 5.15 -5.05
N GLY A 228 -6.91 4.17 -4.24
CA GLY A 228 -7.26 2.77 -4.49
C GLY A 228 -8.77 2.52 -4.41
N ARG A 229 -9.47 3.13 -3.45
CA ARG A 229 -10.94 3.10 -3.38
C ARG A 229 -11.59 3.75 -4.61
N TRP A 230 -11.06 4.89 -5.05
CA TRP A 230 -11.50 5.59 -6.26
C TRP A 230 -11.33 4.72 -7.51
N VAL A 231 -10.21 3.99 -7.63
CA VAL A 231 -9.97 3.03 -8.72
C VAL A 231 -11.02 1.93 -8.70
N GLN A 232 -11.25 1.29 -7.54
CA GLN A 232 -12.26 0.22 -7.40
C GLN A 232 -13.61 0.69 -7.94
N SER A 233 -14.11 1.84 -7.47
CA SER A 233 -15.41 2.36 -7.90
C SER A 233 -15.51 2.60 -9.41
N HIS A 234 -14.41 2.97 -10.06
CA HIS A 234 -14.38 3.17 -11.51
C HIS A 234 -14.32 1.86 -12.30
N LEU A 235 -13.66 0.83 -11.77
CA LEU A 235 -13.65 -0.49 -12.37
C LEU A 235 -15.03 -1.15 -12.26
N ASP A 236 -15.67 -1.07 -11.09
CA ASP A 236 -17.02 -1.60 -10.86
C ASP A 236 -18.04 -0.94 -11.81
N ALA A 237 -17.93 0.38 -12.01
CA ALA A 237 -18.81 1.10 -12.94
C ALA A 237 -18.61 0.69 -14.41
N ALA A 238 -17.38 0.32 -14.79
CA ALA A 238 -17.07 -0.14 -16.13
C ALA A 238 -17.57 -1.56 -16.40
N GLU A 239 -17.63 -2.42 -15.38
CA GLU A 239 -18.17 -3.78 -15.48
C GLU A 239 -19.70 -3.80 -15.59
N VAL A 240 -20.38 -2.81 -15.01
CA VAL A 240 -21.85 -2.67 -15.04
C VAL A 240 -22.34 -1.95 -16.30
N ALA A 241 -21.44 -1.31 -17.06
CA ALA A 241 -21.81 -0.60 -18.29
C ALA A 241 -22.26 -1.59 -19.38
N PRO A 242 -23.48 -1.43 -19.95
CA PRO A 242 -24.07 -2.36 -20.91
C PRO A 242 -23.42 -2.34 -22.29
#